data_AF-A0A931KQL3-F1
#
_entry.id   AF-A0A931KQL3-F1
#
_cell.length_a   1.000
_cell.length_b   1.000
_cell.length_c   1.000
_cell.angle_alpha   90.00
_cell.angle_beta   90.00
_cell.angle_gamma   90.00
#
_symmetry.space_group_name_H-M   'P 1'
#
loop_
_entity.id
_entity.type
_entity.pdbx_description
1 polymer ?
#
loop_
_entity_poly.entity_id
_entity_poly.type
_entity_poly.pdbx_seq_one_letter_code
_entity_poly.pdbx_strand_id
1 'polypeptide(L)'
;MKKLNQTIFLTLAFSISFGQFPVPTDSLYTLIKFNSIHRGTVDWEKVDKIFYEQIKTAKSNADTMICFVTVLKNLNDVHSQIYLNNQYYGHYPGFEDSVLTWLKPLNYKAISVTNEIHSEIIGKEIGFIKIPSFEVFDTKQINIFAQSFADTIHNLSKHCKKGYIID
;
A
#
# COMPACT_ATOMS: atom_id res chain seq x y z
N MET A 1 -12.49 -22.99 -68.94
CA MET A 1 -12.90 -22.60 -67.58
C MET A 1 -12.02 -23.33 -66.57
N LYS A 2 -10.97 -22.70 -66.03
CA LYS A 2 -10.13 -23.27 -64.96
C LYS A 2 -10.47 -22.55 -63.66
N LYS A 3 -11.01 -23.27 -62.67
CA LYS A 3 -11.26 -22.75 -61.32
C LYS A 3 -9.95 -22.81 -60.54
N LEU A 4 -9.46 -21.65 -60.12
CA LEU A 4 -8.29 -21.49 -59.28
C LEU A 4 -8.74 -21.60 -57.82
N ASN A 5 -8.43 -22.72 -57.16
CA ASN A 5 -8.68 -22.91 -55.74
C ASN A 5 -7.63 -22.11 -54.95
N GLN A 6 -8.04 -21.01 -54.32
CA GLN A 6 -7.24 -20.30 -53.33
C GLN A 6 -7.51 -20.90 -51.95
N THR A 7 -6.56 -21.68 -51.44
CA THR A 7 -6.55 -22.12 -50.05
C THR A 7 -5.86 -21.03 -49.22
N ILE A 8 -6.63 -20.28 -48.44
CA ILE A 8 -6.11 -19.29 -47.48
C ILE A 8 -5.68 -20.04 -46.22
N PHE A 9 -4.37 -20.07 -45.96
CA PHE A 9 -3.81 -20.50 -44.67
C PHE A 9 -3.89 -19.31 -43.70
N LEU A 10 -4.86 -19.35 -42.78
CA LEU A 10 -4.96 -18.37 -41.70
C LEU A 10 -4.18 -18.89 -40.49
N THR A 11 -2.89 -18.57 -40.39
CA THR A 11 -2.11 -18.83 -39.17
C THR A 11 -2.48 -17.76 -38.13
N LEU A 12 -3.35 -18.10 -37.18
CA LEU A 12 -3.55 -17.33 -35.95
C LEU A 12 -2.26 -17.38 -35.12
N ALA A 13 -1.36 -16.44 -35.36
CA ALA A 13 -0.30 -16.12 -34.41
C ALA A 13 -0.95 -15.43 -33.21
N PHE A 14 -1.36 -16.21 -32.21
CA PHE A 14 -1.60 -15.67 -30.88
C PHE A 14 -0.25 -15.22 -30.32
N SER A 15 0.13 -13.98 -30.60
CA SER A 15 1.19 -13.30 -29.87
C SER A 15 0.68 -13.08 -28.46
N ILE A 16 0.93 -14.03 -27.56
CA ILE A 16 0.78 -13.81 -26.12
C ILE A 16 1.87 -12.81 -25.75
N SER A 17 1.53 -11.52 -25.79
CA SER A 17 2.37 -10.46 -25.27
C SER A 17 2.32 -10.56 -23.75
N PHE A 18 3.35 -11.15 -23.16
CA PHE A 18 3.53 -11.08 -21.71
C PHE A 18 3.96 -9.65 -21.39
N GLY A 19 3.15 -8.95 -20.59
CA GLY A 19 3.54 -7.65 -20.07
C GLY A 19 4.87 -7.80 -19.33
N GLN A 20 5.92 -7.17 -19.85
CA GLN A 20 7.20 -7.12 -19.17
C GLN A 20 7.04 -6.32 -17.89
N PHE A 21 7.62 -6.80 -16.79
CA PHE A 21 7.68 -6.05 -15.55
C PHE A 21 8.31 -4.67 -15.83
N PRO A 22 7.71 -3.56 -15.39
CA PRO A 22 8.03 -2.22 -15.90
C PRO A 22 9.42 -1.71 -15.48
N VAL A 23 10.13 -2.45 -14.62
CA VAL A 23 11.49 -2.13 -14.17
C VAL A 23 12.34 -3.40 -14.14
N PRO A 24 13.69 -3.30 -14.17
CA PRO A 24 14.54 -4.46 -13.94
C PRO A 24 14.29 -5.05 -12.55
N THR A 25 14.06 -6.36 -12.48
CA THR A 25 13.76 -7.07 -11.23
C THR A 25 14.91 -6.98 -10.23
N ASP A 26 16.15 -7.07 -10.71
CA ASP A 26 17.35 -6.93 -9.89
C ASP A 26 17.47 -5.54 -9.25
N SER A 27 17.02 -4.48 -9.92
CA SER A 27 17.09 -3.12 -9.36
C SER A 27 16.17 -2.98 -8.15
N LEU A 28 14.93 -3.46 -8.25
CA LEU A 28 13.99 -3.44 -7.13
C LEU A 28 14.45 -4.38 -6.00
N TYR A 29 14.96 -5.56 -6.35
CA TYR A 29 15.51 -6.49 -5.37
C TYR A 29 16.68 -5.88 -4.58
N THR A 30 17.62 -5.26 -5.31
CA THR A 30 18.77 -4.55 -4.73
C THR A 30 18.31 -3.39 -3.84
N LEU A 31 17.31 -2.61 -4.27
CA LEU A 31 16.74 -1.54 -3.46
C LEU A 31 16.26 -2.09 -2.10
N ILE A 32 15.47 -3.16 -2.10
CA ILE A 32 14.97 -3.80 -0.87
C ILE A 32 16.13 -4.31 -0.02
N LYS A 33 17.08 -5.05 -0.62
CA LYS A 33 18.21 -5.69 0.08
C LYS A 33 19.08 -4.69 0.84
N PHE A 34 19.38 -3.55 0.23
CA PHE A 34 20.31 -2.58 0.81
C PHE A 34 19.63 -1.47 1.62
N ASN A 35 18.34 -1.18 1.40
CA ASN A 35 17.66 -0.08 2.09
C ASN A 35 16.68 -0.53 3.16
N SER A 36 16.28 -1.81 3.20
CA SER A 36 15.40 -2.31 4.26
C SER A 36 16.05 -2.09 5.64
N ILE A 37 15.28 -1.58 6.59
CA ILE A 37 15.71 -1.48 8.00
C ILE A 37 15.86 -2.87 8.65
N HIS A 38 15.20 -3.89 8.10
CA HIS A 38 15.26 -5.28 8.54
C HIS A 38 16.38 -6.08 7.87
N ARG A 39 17.23 -5.45 7.04
CA ARG A 39 18.30 -6.15 6.32
C ARG A 39 19.30 -6.89 7.19
N GLY A 40 19.44 -6.52 8.47
CA GLY A 40 20.33 -7.20 9.42
C GLY A 40 19.75 -8.45 10.08
N THR A 41 18.47 -8.76 9.87
CA THR A 41 17.75 -9.81 10.61
C THR A 41 17.53 -11.09 9.81
N VAL A 42 18.06 -11.16 8.58
CA VAL A 42 17.81 -12.27 7.65
C VAL A 42 19.11 -12.88 7.13
N ASP A 43 19.03 -14.16 6.79
CA ASP A 43 20.07 -14.85 6.02
C ASP A 43 19.91 -14.49 4.54
N TRP A 44 20.75 -13.58 4.05
CA TRP A 44 20.70 -13.12 2.67
C TRP A 44 21.05 -14.20 1.66
N GLU A 45 21.91 -15.17 1.98
CA GLU A 45 22.24 -16.25 1.05
C GLU A 45 20.98 -17.09 0.75
N LYS A 46 20.21 -17.40 1.81
CA LYS A 46 18.93 -18.08 1.67
C LYS A 46 17.89 -17.25 0.91
N VAL A 47 17.77 -15.96 1.22
CA VAL A 47 16.80 -15.07 0.56
C VAL A 47 17.15 -14.87 -0.92
N ASP A 48 18.44 -14.69 -1.24
CA ASP A 48 18.96 -14.58 -2.61
C ASP A 48 18.55 -15.82 -3.42
N LYS A 49 18.83 -17.01 -2.89
CA LYS A 49 18.48 -18.28 -3.55
C LYS A 49 16.99 -18.38 -3.84
N ILE A 50 16.13 -18.14 -2.84
CA ILE A 50 14.68 -18.22 -2.99
C ILE A 50 14.18 -17.24 -4.05
N PHE A 51 14.63 -15.98 -3.99
CA PHE A 51 14.21 -14.96 -4.96
C PHE A 51 14.62 -15.34 -6.38
N TYR A 52 15.88 -15.73 -6.60
CA TYR A 52 16.38 -16.07 -7.93
C TYR A 52 15.80 -17.36 -8.48
N GLU A 53 15.42 -18.33 -7.65
CA GLU A 53 14.66 -19.51 -8.07
C GLU A 53 13.24 -19.15 -8.53
N GLN A 54 12.54 -18.31 -7.76
CA GLN A 54 11.17 -17.90 -8.08
C GLN A 54 11.12 -17.02 -9.34
N ILE A 55 11.97 -15.99 -9.42
CA ILE A 55 11.91 -15.01 -10.52
C ILE A 55 12.22 -15.63 -11.89
N LYS A 56 13.07 -16.67 -11.95
CA LYS A 56 13.36 -17.43 -13.18
C LYS A 56 12.14 -18.13 -13.76
N THR A 57 11.16 -18.45 -12.91
CA THR A 57 9.95 -19.18 -13.29
C THR A 57 8.72 -18.29 -13.43
N ALA A 58 8.83 -17.00 -13.07
CA ALA A 58 7.75 -16.03 -13.16
C ALA A 58 7.36 -15.78 -14.63
N LYS A 59 6.06 -15.86 -14.94
CA LYS A 59 5.52 -15.70 -16.30
C LYS A 59 4.64 -14.47 -16.44
N SER A 60 4.36 -13.78 -15.34
CA SER A 60 3.50 -12.62 -15.28
C SER A 60 4.00 -11.59 -14.28
N ASN A 61 3.44 -10.38 -14.37
CA ASN A 61 3.65 -9.35 -13.36
C ASN A 61 3.19 -9.82 -11.98
N ALA A 62 2.08 -10.57 -11.90
CA ALA A 62 1.60 -11.11 -10.63
C ALA A 62 2.61 -12.10 -10.02
N ASP A 63 3.17 -13.01 -10.82
CA ASP A 63 4.21 -13.96 -10.34
C ASP A 63 5.45 -13.20 -9.86
N THR A 64 5.87 -12.19 -10.62
CA THR A 64 7.00 -11.31 -10.28
C THR A 64 6.74 -10.60 -8.95
N MET A 65 5.54 -10.07 -8.75
CA MET A 65 5.15 -9.42 -7.50
C MET A 65 5.13 -10.37 -6.32
N ILE A 66 4.69 -11.63 -6.50
CA ILE A 66 4.73 -12.66 -5.47
C ILE A 66 6.17 -12.98 -5.05
N CYS A 67 7.14 -12.92 -5.97
CA CYS A 67 8.55 -13.07 -5.64
C CYS A 67 8.99 -11.98 -4.63
N PHE A 68 8.63 -10.72 -4.88
CA PHE A 68 8.93 -9.63 -3.95
C PHE A 68 8.19 -9.73 -2.62
N VAL A 69 6.91 -10.14 -2.63
CA VAL A 69 6.17 -10.41 -1.37
C VAL A 69 6.86 -11.50 -0.55
N THR A 70 7.45 -12.51 -1.19
CA THR A 70 8.25 -13.52 -0.50
C THR A 70 9.49 -12.92 0.16
N VAL A 71 10.17 -11.97 -0.49
CA VAL A 71 11.30 -11.23 0.12
C VAL A 71 10.84 -10.45 1.34
N LEU A 72 9.75 -9.67 1.23
CA LEU A 72 9.17 -8.91 2.34
C LEU A 72 8.76 -9.83 3.51
N LYS A 73 8.20 -11.00 3.20
CA LYS A 73 7.86 -12.03 4.20
C LYS A 73 9.09 -12.55 4.94
N ASN A 74 10.20 -12.81 4.23
CA ASN A 74 11.44 -13.26 4.89
C ASN A 74 12.04 -12.17 5.79
N LEU A 75 11.86 -10.90 5.41
CA LEU A 75 12.22 -9.74 6.24
C LEU A 75 11.26 -9.50 7.41
N ASN A 76 10.12 -10.21 7.45
CA ASN A 76 8.98 -9.89 8.33
C ASN A 76 8.55 -8.42 8.22
N ASP A 77 8.65 -7.86 7.02
CA ASP A 77 8.35 -6.47 6.73
C ASP A 77 6.88 -6.31 6.35
N VAL A 78 6.07 -5.88 7.33
CA VAL A 78 4.63 -5.67 7.18
C VAL A 78 4.25 -4.24 6.77
N HIS A 79 5.24 -3.36 6.58
CA HIS A 79 5.05 -1.93 6.31
C HIS A 79 5.45 -1.53 4.90
N SER A 80 6.34 -2.29 4.26
CA SER A 80 6.66 -2.11 2.84
C SER A 80 5.57 -2.71 1.96
N GLN A 81 5.21 -1.97 0.92
CA GLN A 81 4.31 -2.42 -0.13
C GLN A 81 4.76 -1.89 -1.49
N ILE A 82 4.50 -2.68 -2.53
CA ILE A 82 4.79 -2.32 -3.91
C ILE A 82 3.45 -2.13 -4.63
N TYR A 83 3.30 -0.99 -5.29
CA TYR A 83 2.10 -0.65 -6.05
C TYR A 83 2.34 -0.87 -7.55
N LEU A 84 1.52 -1.71 -8.17
CA LEU A 84 1.58 -1.99 -9.60
C LEU A 84 0.17 -2.28 -10.13
N ASN A 85 -0.20 -1.67 -11.26
CA ASN A 85 -1.48 -1.91 -11.95
C ASN A 85 -2.70 -1.81 -11.01
N ASN A 86 -2.78 -0.73 -10.23
CA ASN A 86 -3.87 -0.47 -9.29
C ASN A 86 -4.01 -1.51 -8.17
N GLN A 87 -2.94 -2.24 -7.87
CA GLN A 87 -2.90 -3.23 -6.80
C GLN A 87 -1.66 -3.04 -5.92
N TYR A 88 -1.87 -3.16 -4.60
CA TYR A 88 -0.80 -3.20 -3.61
C TYR A 88 -0.38 -4.65 -3.32
N TYR A 89 0.92 -4.86 -3.24
CA TYR A 89 1.55 -6.13 -2.93
C TYR A 89 2.47 -5.94 -1.73
N GLY A 90 2.15 -6.60 -0.62
CA GLY A 90 2.90 -6.50 0.64
C GLY A 90 2.79 -7.80 1.44
N HIS A 91 3.61 -7.92 2.48
CA HIS A 91 3.47 -9.00 3.43
C HIS A 91 2.53 -8.57 4.56
N TYR A 92 1.26 -8.97 4.46
CA TYR A 92 0.28 -8.72 5.52
C TYR A 92 0.22 -9.92 6.47
N PRO A 93 0.38 -9.73 7.79
CA PRO A 93 0.24 -10.82 8.73
C PRO A 93 -1.22 -11.31 8.74
N GLY A 94 -1.40 -12.62 8.91
CA GLY A 94 -2.71 -13.17 9.22
C GLY A 94 -3.12 -12.75 10.63
N PHE A 95 -4.36 -12.34 10.80
CA PHE A 95 -4.96 -12.12 12.12
C PHE A 95 -5.99 -13.21 12.37
N GLU A 96 -6.19 -13.58 13.63
CA GLU A 96 -7.27 -14.50 14.01
C GLU A 96 -8.63 -13.91 13.62
N ASP A 97 -9.59 -14.77 13.23
CA ASP A 97 -10.92 -14.35 12.78
C ASP A 97 -11.63 -13.47 13.81
N SER A 98 -11.45 -13.78 15.11
CA SER A 98 -12.00 -13.01 16.23
C SER A 98 -11.50 -11.56 16.27
N VAL A 99 -10.20 -11.37 16.03
CA VAL A 99 -9.55 -10.06 15.95
C VAL A 99 -10.02 -9.30 14.72
N LEU A 100 -10.13 -9.97 13.57
CA LEU A 100 -10.64 -9.38 12.34
C LEU A 100 -12.10 -8.94 12.46
N THR A 101 -12.98 -9.74 13.07
CA THR A 101 -14.38 -9.37 13.30
C THR A 101 -14.49 -8.10 14.15
N TRP A 102 -13.62 -7.92 15.14
CA TRP A 102 -13.64 -6.74 16.00
C TRP A 102 -13.00 -5.49 15.36
N LEU A 103 -11.83 -5.63 14.72
CA LEU A 103 -11.09 -4.51 14.15
C LEU A 103 -11.66 -3.99 12.83
N LYS A 104 -12.22 -4.88 12.00
CA LYS A 104 -12.65 -4.54 10.65
C LYS A 104 -13.72 -3.43 10.61
N PRO A 105 -14.77 -3.43 11.46
CA PRO A 105 -15.71 -2.31 11.53
C PRO A 105 -15.05 -0.99 11.97
N LEU A 106 -14.12 -1.03 12.93
CA LEU A 106 -13.40 0.17 13.39
C LEU A 106 -12.53 0.75 12.29
N ASN A 107 -11.79 -0.11 11.59
CA ASN A 107 -10.97 0.27 10.45
C ASN A 107 -11.82 0.87 9.32
N TYR A 108 -12.96 0.25 8.98
CA TYR A 108 -13.87 0.83 7.99
C TYR A 108 -14.42 2.19 8.38
N LYS A 109 -14.77 2.38 9.66
CA LYS A 109 -15.20 3.68 10.16
C LYS A 109 -14.07 4.71 10.06
N ALA A 110 -12.83 4.33 10.40
CA ALA A 110 -11.67 5.20 10.28
C ALA A 110 -11.39 5.58 8.82
N ILE A 111 -11.45 4.63 7.89
CA ILE A 111 -11.26 4.87 6.45
C ILE A 111 -12.40 5.70 5.84
N SER A 112 -13.64 5.53 6.31
CA SER A 112 -14.79 6.32 5.81
C SER A 112 -14.75 7.78 6.22
N VAL A 113 -13.97 8.12 7.25
CA VAL A 113 -13.79 9.49 7.76
C VAL A 113 -12.34 9.86 7.54
N THR A 114 -12.00 10.25 6.32
CA THR A 114 -10.67 10.75 5.94
C THR A 114 -10.74 12.23 5.64
N ASN A 115 -9.61 12.93 5.82
CA ASN A 115 -9.42 14.32 5.44
C ASN A 115 -10.31 15.38 6.13
N GLU A 116 -11.14 15.01 7.11
CA GLU A 116 -11.98 15.95 7.88
C GLU A 116 -11.72 15.85 9.39
N ILE A 117 -11.26 16.96 9.98
CA ILE A 117 -11.07 17.09 11.42
C ILE A 117 -12.44 17.23 12.09
N HIS A 118 -12.74 16.39 13.07
CA HIS A 118 -13.92 16.54 13.91
C HIS A 118 -13.53 17.17 15.24
N SER A 119 -14.38 18.05 15.77
CA SER A 119 -14.18 18.62 17.11
C SER A 119 -15.47 18.83 17.86
N GLU A 120 -15.40 18.69 19.18
CA GLU A 120 -16.51 18.97 20.10
C GLU A 120 -16.00 19.44 21.47
N ILE A 121 -16.91 19.91 22.31
CA ILE A 121 -16.60 20.34 23.69
C ILE A 121 -17.20 19.33 24.67
N ILE A 122 -16.35 18.65 25.42
CA ILE A 122 -16.73 17.70 26.47
C ILE A 122 -16.87 18.44 27.80
N GLY A 123 -18.01 18.26 28.46
CA GLY A 123 -18.24 18.78 29.81
C GLY A 123 -18.13 20.30 29.93
N LYS A 124 -18.29 21.03 28.81
CA LYS A 124 -18.16 22.50 28.68
C LYS A 124 -16.77 23.10 28.87
N GLU A 125 -15.72 22.30 29.11
CA GLU A 125 -14.40 22.82 29.50
C GLU A 125 -13.20 22.12 28.84
N ILE A 126 -13.41 20.95 28.22
CA ILE A 126 -12.36 20.18 27.54
C ILE A 126 -12.70 20.12 26.05
N GLY A 127 -11.74 20.47 25.19
CA GLY A 127 -11.90 20.31 23.74
C GLY A 127 -11.53 18.90 23.32
N PHE A 128 -12.36 18.25 22.52
CA PHE A 128 -12.01 17.01 21.84
C PHE A 128 -11.74 17.30 20.37
N ILE A 129 -10.64 16.76 19.85
CA ILE A 129 -10.26 16.86 18.45
C ILE A 129 -9.94 15.46 17.96
N LYS A 130 -10.65 15.03 16.92
CA LYS A 130 -10.34 13.80 16.21
C LYS A 130 -9.60 14.13 14.92
N ILE A 131 -8.36 13.65 14.81
CA ILE A 131 -7.49 13.81 13.66
C ILE A 131 -7.58 12.53 12.81
N PRO A 132 -8.24 12.55 11.64
CA PRO A 132 -8.30 11.37 10.79
C PRO A 132 -6.95 11.09 10.12
N SER A 133 -6.90 10.00 9.34
CA SER A 133 -5.84 9.83 8.35
C SER A 133 -5.99 10.86 7.22
N PHE A 134 -4.84 11.37 6.76
CA PHE A 134 -4.75 12.31 5.65
C PHE A 134 -3.97 11.70 4.50
N GLU A 135 -4.55 11.76 3.31
CA GLU A 135 -3.86 11.40 2.07
C GLU A 135 -3.38 12.69 1.42
N VAL A 136 -2.07 12.92 1.45
CA VAL A 136 -1.48 14.17 0.98
C VAL A 136 -0.53 13.89 -0.19
N PHE A 137 -0.81 14.52 -1.32
CA PHE A 137 -0.08 14.38 -2.57
C PHE A 137 0.73 15.62 -2.94
N ASP A 138 0.46 16.76 -2.30
CA ASP A 138 1.17 18.03 -2.53
C ASP A 138 1.24 18.92 -1.28
N THR A 139 2.05 19.96 -1.35
CA THR A 139 2.26 20.92 -0.25
C THR A 139 1.04 21.79 0.03
N LYS A 140 0.14 21.99 -0.93
CA LYS A 140 -1.09 22.78 -0.73
C LYS A 140 -2.04 22.06 0.21
N GLN A 141 -2.19 20.74 0.04
CA GLN A 141 -2.99 19.91 0.94
C GLN A 141 -2.45 19.91 2.37
N ILE A 142 -1.12 19.88 2.54
CA ILE A 142 -0.48 20.04 3.87
C ILE A 142 -0.92 21.35 4.53
N ASN A 143 -0.83 22.45 3.78
CA ASN A 143 -1.19 23.78 4.31
C ASN A 143 -2.67 23.89 4.66
N ILE A 144 -3.56 23.33 3.84
CA ILE A 144 -5.00 23.30 4.11
C ILE A 144 -5.28 22.56 5.42
N PHE A 145 -4.67 21.38 5.61
CA PHE A 145 -4.83 20.62 6.84
C PHE A 145 -4.29 21.37 8.06
N ALA A 146 -3.06 21.90 7.98
CA ALA A 146 -2.44 22.65 9.06
C ALA A 146 -3.30 23.85 9.48
N GLN A 147 -3.87 24.57 8.51
CA GLN A 147 -4.77 25.68 8.77
C GLN A 147 -6.07 25.21 9.44
N SER A 148 -6.71 24.16 8.91
CA SER A 148 -7.94 23.60 9.49
C SER A 148 -7.75 23.16 10.94
N PHE A 149 -6.61 22.54 11.25
CA PHE A 149 -6.26 22.15 12.62
C PHE A 149 -6.03 23.36 13.52
N ALA A 150 -5.29 24.37 13.04
CA ALA A 150 -5.05 25.60 13.79
C ALA A 150 -6.36 26.36 14.08
N ASP A 151 -7.26 26.46 13.10
CA ASP A 151 -8.57 27.10 13.25
C ASP A 151 -9.45 26.34 14.25
N THR A 152 -9.40 25.00 14.23
CA THR A 152 -10.11 24.14 15.19
C THR A 152 -9.62 24.40 16.62
N ILE A 153 -8.31 24.39 16.85
CA ILE A 153 -7.73 24.70 18.17
C ILE A 153 -8.12 26.12 18.60
N HIS A 154 -8.00 27.09 17.69
CA HIS A 154 -8.33 28.48 17.97
C HIS A 154 -9.80 28.61 18.42
N ASN A 155 -10.73 27.97 17.72
CA ASN A 155 -12.14 27.99 18.08
C ASN A 155 -12.42 27.30 19.41
N LEU A 156 -11.82 26.14 19.66
CA LEU A 156 -11.98 25.44 20.94
C LEU A 156 -11.38 26.24 22.10
N SER A 157 -10.25 26.94 21.91
CA SER A 157 -9.59 27.73 22.98
C SER A 157 -10.46 28.86 23.56
N LYS A 158 -11.45 29.33 22.79
CA LYS A 158 -12.43 30.31 23.25
C LYS A 158 -13.28 29.77 24.41
N HIS A 159 -13.56 28.47 24.41
CA HIS A 159 -14.51 27.81 25.32
C HIS A 159 -13.86 26.78 26.25
N CYS A 160 -12.78 26.13 25.82
CA CYS A 160 -12.13 25.03 26.53
C CYS A 160 -10.94 25.55 27.34
N LYS A 161 -11.09 25.66 28.66
CA LYS A 161 -10.06 26.22 29.55
C LYS A 161 -9.26 25.16 30.30
N LYS A 162 -9.73 23.91 30.33
CA LYS A 162 -9.09 22.82 31.09
C LYS A 162 -8.14 21.96 30.25
N GLY A 163 -8.21 22.05 28.92
CA GLY A 163 -7.29 21.36 28.03
C GLY A 163 -7.96 20.75 26.82
N TYR A 164 -7.22 19.86 26.14
CA TYR A 164 -7.63 19.21 24.90
C TYR A 164 -7.34 17.70 24.96
N ILE A 165 -8.19 16.93 24.30
CA ILE A 165 -7.95 15.52 23.95
C ILE A 165 -7.77 15.49 22.44
N ILE A 166 -6.67 14.88 21.99
CA ILE A 166 -6.36 14.67 20.58
C ILE A 166 -6.38 13.17 20.34
N ASP A 167 -7.36 12.72 19.55
CA ASP A 167 -7.56 11.34 19.09
C ASP A 167 -7.14 11.19 17.63
#